data_AF-A0A931GMY2-F1
#
_entry.id   AF-A0A931GMY2-F1
#
_cell.length_a   1.000
_cell.length_b   1.000
_cell.length_c   1.000
_cell.angle_alpha   90.00
_cell.angle_beta   90.00
_cell.angle_gamma   90.00
#
_symmetry.space_group_name_H-M   'P 1'
#
loop_
_entity.id
_entity.type
_entity.pdbx_description
1 polymer ?
#
loop_
_entity_poly.entity_id
_entity_poly.type
_entity_poly.pdbx_seq_one_letter_code
_entity_poly.pdbx_strand_id
1 'polypeptide(L)' 'MDRPFDHVPFLCPHGHRLAPGRVIVGWSPCVCPPCAGRGRGLRGHRTYLCLACKDDRMTTMCFQPHHVRPEGAASRRP' A
#
# COMPACT_ATOMS: atom_id res chain seq x y z
N MET A 1 12.17 18.75 13.52
CA MET A 1 10.76 18.44 13.21
C MET A 1 10.72 17.65 11.91
N ASP A 2 10.98 16.35 11.97
CA ASP A 2 10.86 15.46 10.82
C ASP A 2 9.40 14.98 10.78
N ARG A 3 8.56 15.63 9.97
CA ARG A 3 7.22 15.10 9.68
C ARG A 3 7.49 13.90 8.76
N PRO A 4 7.14 12.66 9.13
CA PRO A 4 7.30 11.56 8.21
C PRO A 4 6.24 11.78 7.13
N PHE A 5 6.60 12.54 6.10
CA PHE A 5 5.93 12.47 4.82
C PHE A 5 6.31 11.12 4.24
N ASP A 6 5.69 10.08 4.80
CA ASP A 6 5.00 9.01 4.12
C ASP A 6 5.27 9.13 2.60
N HIS A 7 6.44 8.65 2.14
CA HIS A 7 6.90 8.90 0.78
C HIS A 7 6.06 8.09 -0.19
N VAL A 8 5.41 8.78 -1.12
CA VAL A 8 4.81 8.13 -2.29
C VAL A 8 5.93 7.35 -2.98
N PRO A 9 5.78 6.04 -3.21
CA PRO A 9 6.83 5.28 -3.87
C PRO A 9 6.98 5.80 -5.31
N PHE A 10 8.19 6.25 -5.67
CA PHE A 10 8.50 6.64 -7.05
C PHE A 10 8.66 5.43 -7.97
N LEU A 11 8.96 4.27 -7.39
CA LEU A 11 9.14 2.98 -8.08
C LEU A 11 8.24 1.91 -7.45
N CYS A 12 7.69 1.03 -8.27
CA CYS A 12 7.06 -0.18 -7.77
C CYS A 12 8.13 -1.20 -7.31
N PRO A 13 7.77 -2.29 -6.63
CA PRO A 13 8.71 -3.31 -6.16
C PRO A 13 9.53 -3.99 -7.27
N HIS A 14 9.08 -3.88 -8.53
CA HIS A 14 9.78 -4.39 -9.71
C HIS A 14 10.57 -3.31 -10.46
N GLY A 15 10.70 -2.09 -9.90
CA GLY A 15 11.49 -1.01 -10.49
C GLY A 15 10.76 -0.17 -11.55
N HIS A 16 9.46 -0.37 -11.78
CA HIS A 16 8.70 0.49 -12.70
C HIS A 16 8.40 1.85 -12.08
N ARG A 17 8.53 2.92 -12.86
CA ARG A 17 8.18 4.28 -12.41
C ARG A 17 6.68 4.44 -12.17
N LEU A 18 6.32 4.83 -10.95
CA LEU A 18 4.97 5.20 -10.55
C LEU A 18 4.76 6.71 -10.79
N ALA A 19 4.26 7.05 -11.97
CA ALA A 19 3.98 8.42 -12.42
C ALA A 19 2.50 8.57 -12.81
N PRO A 20 1.98 9.81 -13.00
CA PRO A 20 0.64 10.02 -13.53
C PRO A 20 0.40 9.17 -14.79
N GLY A 21 -0.74 8.47 -14.84
CA GLY A 21 -1.08 7.55 -15.92
C GLY A 21 -0.37 6.18 -15.89
N ARG A 22 0.55 5.95 -14.94
CA ARG A 22 1.25 4.66 -14.74
C ARG A 22 0.97 4.00 -13.40
N VAL A 23 0.24 4.69 -12.51
CA VAL A 23 -0.15 4.21 -11.19
C VAL A 23 -1.63 4.50 -10.95
N ILE A 24 -2.34 3.53 -10.39
CA ILE A 24 -3.65 3.76 -9.78
C ILE A 24 -3.42 3.97 -8.29
N VAL A 25 -3.80 5.14 -7.79
CA VAL A 25 -3.77 5.44 -6.36
C VAL A 25 -5.15 5.15 -5.79
N GLY A 26 -5.20 4.29 -4.76
CA GLY A 26 -6.43 3.90 -4.10
C GLY A 26 -6.32 3.94 -2.59
N TRP A 27 -7.31 3.34 -1.96
CA TRP A 27 -7.35 3.14 -0.52
C TRP A 27 -7.88 1.74 -0.22
N SER A 28 -7.31 1.10 0.80
CA SER A 28 -7.72 -0.23 1.27
C SER A 28 -7.91 -0.21 2.79
N PRO A 29 -9.09 -0.61 3.30
CA PRO A 29 -9.35 -0.62 4.73
C PRO A 29 -8.42 -1.61 5.44
N CYS A 30 -7.86 -1.19 6.57
CA CYS A 30 -6.95 -2.05 7.34
C CYS A 30 -6.92 -1.68 8.82
N VAL A 31 -6.75 -2.70 9.66
CA VAL A 31 -6.64 -2.60 11.12
C VAL A 31 -5.28 -3.09 11.64
N CYS A 32 -4.29 -3.20 10.75
CA CYS A 32 -2.92 -3.51 11.18
C CYS A 32 -2.40 -2.43 12.15
N PRO A 33 -1.42 -2.75 13.01
CA PRO A 33 -0.87 -1.82 14.00
C PRO A 33 -0.63 -0.38 13.50
N PRO A 34 -0.01 -0.11 12.33
CA PRO A 34 0.23 1.25 11.85
C PRO A 34 -1.04 2.00 11.38
N CYS A 35 -2.13 1.28 11.11
CA CYS A 35 -3.43 1.85 10.71
C CYS A 35 -4.43 1.90 11.88
N ALA A 36 -4.33 1.00 12.85
CA ALA A 36 -5.24 0.89 13.99
C ALA A 36 -5.21 2.13 14.89
N GLY A 37 -4.01 2.72 15.07
CA GLY A 37 -3.81 3.96 15.83
C GLY A 37 -4.25 5.23 15.11
N ARG A 38 -4.66 5.14 13.83
CA ARG A 38 -5.17 6.30 13.07
C ARG A 38 -6.61 6.62 13.47
N GLY A 39 -6.97 7.91 13.47
CA GLY A 39 -8.30 8.40 13.81
C GLY A 39 -9.42 7.76 12.97
N ARG A 40 -10.67 7.87 13.43
CA ARG A 40 -11.84 7.38 12.67
C ARG A 40 -11.84 7.98 11.26
N GLY A 41 -12.06 7.15 10.25
CA GLY A 41 -11.99 7.53 8.83
C GLY A 41 -10.60 7.43 8.18
N LEU A 42 -9.53 7.24 8.95
CA LEU A 42 -8.15 7.11 8.44
C LEU A 42 -7.57 5.69 8.63
N ARG A 43 -8.42 4.72 9.01
CA ARG A 43 -8.04 3.33 9.25
C ARG A 43 -7.91 2.55 7.95
N GLY A 44 -6.73 2.62 7.36
CA GLY A 44 -6.40 1.86 6.16
C GLY A 44 -5.11 2.33 5.55
N HIS A 45 -4.81 1.73 4.40
CA HIS A 45 -3.63 2.04 3.61
C HIS A 45 -4.04 2.82 2.38
N ARG A 46 -3.25 3.84 2.04
CA ARG A 46 -3.21 4.30 0.66
C ARG A 46 -2.51 3.23 -0.17
N THR A 47 -3.07 2.89 -1.33
CA THR A 47 -2.57 1.84 -2.20
C THR A 47 -2.05 2.42 -3.51
N TYR A 48 -1.00 1.79 -4.05
CA TYR A 48 -0.40 2.17 -5.33
C TYR A 48 -0.28 0.92 -6.19
N LEU A 49 -1.10 0.83 -7.23
CA LEU A 49 -1.07 -0.27 -8.18
C LEU A 49 -0.30 0.16 -9.43
N CYS A 50 0.78 -0.57 -9.74
CA CYS A 50 1.56 -0.35 -10.95
C CYS A 50 0.80 -0.87 -12.18
N LEU A 51 0.55 -0.01 -13.16
CA LEU A 51 -0.15 -0.42 -14.38
C LEU A 51 0.73 -1.29 -15.29
N ALA A 52 2.03 -1.02 -15.37
CA ALA A 52 2.95 -1.87 -16.15
C ALA A 52 2.96 -3.32 -15.64
N CYS A 53 3.06 -3.53 -14.32
CA CYS A 53 2.95 -4.88 -13.76
C CYS A 53 1.58 -5.51 -14.04
N LYS A 54 0.50 -4.73 -13.92
CA LYS A 54 -0.86 -5.21 -14.21
C LYS A 54 -0.96 -5.71 -15.65
N ASP A 55 -0.38 -4.99 -16.61
CA ASP A 55 -0.35 -5.38 -18.03
C ASP A 55 0.46 -6.67 -18.24
N ASP A 56 1.55 -6.85 -17.48
CA ASP A 56 2.33 -8.10 -17.40
C ASP A 56 1.62 -9.23 -16.64
N ARG A 57 0.33 -9.04 -16.27
CA ARG A 57 -0.49 -9.96 -15.47
C ARG A 57 0.07 -10.23 -14.06
N MET A 58 0.87 -9.31 -13.54
CA MET A 58 1.42 -9.31 -12.19
C MET A 58 0.73 -8.22 -11.34
N THR A 59 0.21 -8.57 -10.18
CA THR A 59 -0.37 -7.56 -9.27
C THR A 59 0.68 -7.11 -8.28
N THR A 60 1.20 -5.90 -8.46
CA THR A 60 2.11 -5.26 -7.51
C THR A 60 1.42 -4.07 -6.88
N MET A 61 1.05 -4.23 -5.60
CA MET A 61 0.41 -3.19 -4.81
C MET A 61 1.34 -2.77 -3.68
N CYS A 62 1.68 -1.49 -3.62
CA CYS A 62 2.34 -0.91 -2.45
C CYS A 62 1.27 -0.39 -1.49
N PHE A 63 1.43 -0.68 -0.20
CA PHE A 63 0.58 -0.18 0.87
C PHE A 63 1.32 0.89 1.67
N GLN A 64 0.62 1.98 1.97
CA GLN A 64 1.17 3.09 2.73
C GLN A 64 0.21 3.49 3.87
N PRO A 65 0.61 3.38 5.15
CA PRO A 65 1.92 2.90 5.62
C PRO A 65 2.15 1.42 5.26
N HIS A 66 3.39 0.92 5.37
CA HIS A 66 3.68 -0.49 5.06
C HIS A 66 2.75 -1.42 5.86
N HIS A 67 2.10 -2.36 5.17
CA HIS A 67 1.22 -3.32 5.81
C HIS A 67 2.05 -4.30 6.63
N VAL A 68 1.79 -4.38 7.93
CA VAL A 68 2.37 -5.40 8.80
C VAL A 68 1.27 -6.36 9.21
N ARG A 69 1.56 -7.66 9.17
CA ARG A 69 0.63 -8.66 9.67
C ARG A 69 0.49 -8.47 11.18
N PRO A 70 -0.73 -8.32 11.72
CA PRO A 70 -0.90 -8.37 13.16
C PRO A 70 -0.46 -9.76 13.65
N GLU A 71 0.31 -9.82 14.74
CA GLU A 71 0.69 -11.08 15.36
C GLU A 71 -0.58 -11.90 15.66
N GLY A 72 -0.59 -13.17 15.24
CA GLY A 72 -1.74 -14.07 15.40
C GLY A 72 -2.73 -14.14 14.22
N ALA A 73 -2.54 -13.38 13.13
CA ALA A 73 -3.33 -13.55 11.92
C ALA A 73 -2.94 -14.84 11.18
N ALA A 74 -3.49 -15.99 11.60
CA ALA A 74 -3.37 -17.25 10.87
C ALA A 74 -3.74 -17.03 9.39
N SER A 75 -2.85 -17.44 8.49
CA SER A 75 -3.08 -17.35 7.06
C SER A 75 -4.29 -18.21 6.68
N ARG A 76 -5.49 -17.64 6.61
CA ARG A 76 -6.64 -18.33 6.04
C ARG A 76 -6.55 -18.22 4.52
N ARG A 77 -5.90 -19.21 3.89
CA ARG A 77 -6.08 -19.50 2.46
C ARG A 77 -7.26 -20.46 2.33
N PRO A 78 -8.24 -20.22 1.45
CA PRO A 78 -9.08 -21.29 0.92
C PRO A 78 -8.27 -22.22 0.01
#